data_AF-A0A0B7BDF6-F1
#
_entry.id   AF-A0A0B7BDF6-F1
#
_cell.length_a   1.000
_cell.length_b   1.000
_cell.length_c   1.000
_cell.angle_alpha   90.00
_cell.angle_beta   90.00
_cell.angle_gamma   90.00
#
_symmetry.space_group_name_H-M   'P 1'
#
loop_
_entity.id
_entity.type
_entity.pdbx_description
1 polymer ?
#
loop_
_entity_poly.entity_id
_entity_poly.type
_entity_poly.pdbx_seq_one_letter_code
_entity_poly.pdbx_strand_id
1 'polypeptide(L)'
;MYQQYSDIQNQFMPFQCTICGKGFKSRGGLSFHMEAHKGRQFVCPVCDFKFKHKHHMKNHLVNVHKLLLCPICFTTFRPDQVREHTVHILACKK
;
A
#
# COMPACT_ATOMS: atom_id res chain seq x y z
N MET A 1 19.42 -23.03 26.99
CA MET A 1 18.01 -23.41 26.79
C MET A 1 17.27 -22.46 25.82
N TYR A 2 17.84 -22.17 24.64
CA TYR A 2 17.16 -21.32 23.63
C TYR A 2 17.08 -21.99 22.24
N GLN A 3 17.88 -23.03 21.97
CA GLN A 3 17.93 -23.68 20.66
C GLN A 3 16.71 -24.55 20.30
N GLN A 4 15.87 -24.98 21.23
CA GLN A 4 14.77 -25.93 20.91
C GLN A 4 13.53 -25.29 20.25
N TYR A 5 13.38 -23.96 20.29
CA TYR A 5 12.19 -23.27 19.73
C TYR A 5 12.29 -23.02 18.21
N SER A 6 13.50 -22.88 17.68
CA SER A 6 13.75 -22.64 16.25
C SER A 6 13.42 -23.84 15.38
N ASP A 7 13.63 -25.05 15.89
CA ASP A 7 13.44 -26.29 15.13
C ASP A 7 11.96 -26.65 14.96
N ILE A 8 11.15 -26.40 16.00
CA ILE A 8 9.68 -26.59 15.94
C ILE A 8 9.05 -25.55 14.99
N GLN A 9 9.55 -24.32 14.99
CA GLN A 9 9.10 -23.30 14.05
C GLN A 9 9.40 -23.70 12.60
N ASN A 10 10.52 -24.38 12.32
CA ASN A 10 10.87 -24.81 10.97
C ASN A 10 9.93 -25.92 10.43
N GLN A 11 9.45 -26.81 11.30
CA GLN A 11 8.54 -27.89 10.89
C GLN A 11 7.10 -27.41 10.64
N PHE A 12 6.59 -26.44 11.40
CA PHE A 12 5.22 -25.91 11.24
C PHE A 12 5.14 -24.62 10.42
N MET A 13 6.24 -23.87 10.34
CA MET A 13 6.37 -22.57 9.69
C MET A 13 7.70 -22.50 8.92
N PRO A 14 7.86 -23.32 7.87
CA PRO A 14 9.14 -23.48 7.14
C PRO A 14 9.62 -22.21 6.42
N PHE A 15 8.75 -21.21 6.29
CA PHE A 15 9.07 -19.96 5.62
C PHE A 15 9.33 -18.88 6.67
N GLN A 16 10.58 -18.48 6.87
CA GLN A 16 10.95 -17.47 7.85
C GLN A 16 11.34 -16.13 7.21
N CYS A 17 11.00 -15.04 7.88
CA CYS A 17 11.46 -13.71 7.50
C CYS A 17 12.92 -13.51 7.90
N THR A 18 13.77 -13.21 6.92
CA THR A 18 15.19 -12.91 7.13
C THR A 18 15.46 -11.58 7.84
N ILE A 19 14.46 -10.69 7.93
CA ILE A 19 14.61 -9.36 8.55
C ILE A 19 14.19 -9.37 10.03
N CYS A 20 13.11 -10.07 10.38
CA CYS A 20 12.57 -10.08 11.75
C CYS A 20 12.42 -11.47 12.37
N GLY A 21 12.79 -12.55 11.67
CA GLY A 21 12.74 -13.92 12.18
C GLY A 21 11.33 -14.53 12.27
N LYS A 22 10.27 -13.82 11.86
CA LYS A 22 8.89 -14.33 11.94
C LYS A 22 8.66 -15.50 11.00
N GLY A 23 8.08 -16.59 11.51
CA GLY A 23 7.74 -17.79 10.72
C GLY A 23 6.35 -17.73 10.08
N PHE A 24 6.20 -18.39 8.93
CA PHE A 24 4.97 -18.50 8.15
C PHE A 24 4.78 -19.93 7.64
N LYS A 25 3.52 -20.37 7.57
CA LYS A 25 3.14 -21.71 7.07
C LYS A 25 3.23 -21.84 5.55
N SER A 26 3.26 -20.73 4.81
CA SER A 26 3.25 -20.72 3.34
C SER A 26 4.18 -19.64 2.76
N ARG A 27 4.70 -19.91 1.56
CA ARG A 27 5.54 -18.96 0.79
C ARG A 27 4.79 -17.68 0.44
N GLY A 28 3.48 -17.78 0.17
CA GLY A 28 2.62 -16.62 -0.09
C GLY A 28 2.49 -15.70 1.13
N GLY A 29 2.31 -16.29 2.33
CA GLY A 29 2.27 -15.53 3.59
C GLY A 29 3.59 -14.79 3.87
N LEU A 30 4.73 -15.45 3.64
CA LEU A 30 6.04 -14.82 3.71
C LEU A 30 6.18 -13.70 2.67
N SER A 31 5.77 -13.92 1.42
CA SER A 31 5.87 -12.92 0.36
C SER A 31 5.07 -11.65 0.68
N PHE A 32 3.83 -11.78 1.14
CA PHE A 32 3.00 -10.65 1.58
C PHE A 32 3.63 -9.91 2.77
N HIS A 33 4.13 -10.66 3.75
CA HIS A 33 4.85 -10.08 4.87
C HIS A 33 6.10 -9.30 4.43
N MET A 34 6.84 -9.81 3.44
CA MET A 34 8.01 -9.12 2.89
C MET A 34 7.64 -7.82 2.16
N GLU A 35 6.41 -7.66 1.65
CA GLU A 35 5.96 -6.37 1.11
C GLU A 35 5.89 -5.27 2.17
N ALA A 36 5.57 -5.63 3.42
CA ALA A 36 5.60 -4.70 4.54
C ALA A 36 7.04 -4.27 4.88
N HIS A 37 8.00 -5.20 4.80
CA HIS A 37 9.42 -4.90 4.98
C HIS A 37 10.03 -4.08 3.84
N LYS A 38 9.60 -4.31 2.59
CA LYS A 38 9.94 -3.45 1.45
C LYS A 38 9.50 -2.01 1.65
N GLY A 39 8.63 -1.76 2.64
CA GLY A 39 8.24 -0.41 3.04
C GLY A 39 7.71 0.36 1.85
N ARG A 40 6.80 -0.25 1.05
CA ARG A 40 6.23 0.39 -0.14
C ARG A 40 5.70 1.77 0.23
N GLN A 41 6.47 2.80 -0.09
CA GLN A 41 6.10 4.17 0.18
C GLN A 41 5.17 4.63 -0.94
N PHE A 42 4.12 5.34 -0.57
CA PHE A 42 3.27 6.02 -1.53
C PHE A 42 3.95 7.33 -1.87
N VAL A 43 4.46 7.45 -3.10
CA VAL A 43 5.11 8.67 -3.59
C VAL A 43 4.05 9.59 -4.18
N CYS A 44 4.13 10.87 -3.88
CA CYS A 44 3.25 11.85 -4.51
C CYS A 44 3.53 11.90 -6.03
N PRO A 45 2.50 11.89 -6.90
CA PRO A 45 2.70 12.01 -8.35
C PRO A 45 3.07 13.44 -8.81
N VAL A 46 3.01 14.42 -7.92
CA VAL A 46 3.31 15.84 -8.22
C VAL A 46 4.64 16.29 -7.63
N CYS A 47 5.15 15.60 -6.60
CA CYS A 47 6.43 15.88 -5.95
C CYS A 47 7.05 14.61 -5.37
N ASP A 48 8.35 14.63 -5.04
CA ASP A 48 9.04 13.42 -4.56
C ASP A 48 8.77 13.07 -3.09
N PHE A 49 7.74 13.67 -2.46
CA PHE A 49 7.42 13.39 -1.06
C PHE A 49 6.81 11.98 -0.90
N LYS A 50 7.26 11.29 0.15
CA LYS A 50 6.96 9.87 0.37
C LYS A 50 6.14 9.67 1.64
N PHE A 51 5.12 8.81 1.55
CA PHE A 51 4.20 8.53 2.64
C PHE A 51 4.19 7.05 3.01
N LYS A 52 4.05 6.76 4.31
CA LYS A 52 3.86 5.39 4.82
C LYS A 52 2.49 4.80 4.45
N HIS A 53 1.47 5.64 4.26
CA HIS A 53 0.09 5.21 4.01
C HIS A 53 -0.55 5.99 2.85
N LYS A 54 -1.38 5.29 2.06
CA LYS A 54 -2.07 5.85 0.88
C LYS A 54 -2.99 7.02 1.24
N HIS A 55 -3.71 6.95 2.36
CA HIS A 55 -4.62 8.02 2.77
C HIS A 55 -3.88 9.31 3.17
N HIS A 56 -2.69 9.20 3.78
CA HIS A 56 -1.82 10.37 4.02
C HIS A 56 -1.39 11.03 2.70
N MET A 57 -0.97 10.24 1.70
CA MET A 57 -0.65 10.78 0.37
C MET A 57 -1.88 11.45 -0.28
N LYS A 58 -3.08 10.86 -0.20
CA LYS A 58 -4.31 11.49 -0.71
C LYS A 58 -4.62 12.81 -0.02
N ASN A 59 -4.51 12.88 1.30
CA ASN A 59 -4.72 14.12 2.05
C ASN A 59 -3.70 15.19 1.66
N HIS A 60 -2.44 14.79 1.44
CA HIS A 60 -1.41 15.67 0.90
C HIS A 60 -1.78 16.22 -0.48
N LEU A 61 -2.27 15.38 -1.39
CA LEU A 61 -2.72 15.80 -2.71
C LEU A 61 -3.85 16.85 -2.64
N VAL A 62 -4.78 16.71 -1.70
CA VAL A 62 -5.89 17.66 -1.52
C VAL A 62 -5.42 18.95 -0.83
N ASN A 63 -4.64 18.84 0.24
CA ASN A 63 -4.32 20.00 1.08
C ASN A 63 -3.15 20.83 0.54
N VAL A 64 -2.13 20.17 -0.02
CA VAL A 64 -0.90 20.79 -0.52
C VAL A 64 -1.00 21.08 -2.02
N HIS A 65 -1.46 20.11 -2.82
CA HIS A 65 -1.57 20.26 -4.28
C HIS A 65 -2.97 20.68 -4.77
N LYS A 66 -3.93 20.90 -3.86
CA LYS A 66 -5.29 21.38 -4.16
C LYS A 66 -6.04 20.50 -5.18
N LEU A 67 -5.77 19.20 -5.18
CA LEU A 67 -6.53 18.23 -5.98
C LEU A 67 -7.87 17.92 -5.32
N LEU A 68 -8.84 17.50 -6.13
CA LEU A 68 -10.15 17.04 -5.67
C LEU A 68 -10.17 15.52 -5.59
N LEU A 69 -10.78 14.98 -4.53
CA LEU A 69 -11.05 13.55 -4.39
C LEU A 69 -12.47 13.26 -4.86
N CYS A 70 -12.61 12.37 -5.84
CA CYS A 70 -13.92 11.92 -6.28
C CYS A 70 -14.54 10.94 -5.26
N PRO A 71 -15.75 11.18 -4.73
CA PRO A 71 -16.40 10.25 -3.81
C PRO A 71 -16.96 8.99 -4.50
N ILE A 72 -17.00 8.96 -5.84
CA ILE A 72 -17.58 7.85 -6.61
C ILE A 72 -16.51 6.82 -6.97
N CYS A 73 -15.42 7.25 -7.61
CA CYS A 73 -14.32 6.36 -8.02
C CYS A 73 -13.09 6.45 -7.11
N PHE A 74 -13.12 7.32 -6.09
CA PHE A 74 -12.04 7.51 -5.10
C PHE A 74 -10.68 7.91 -5.68
N THR A 75 -10.64 8.43 -6.91
CA THR A 75 -9.44 8.97 -7.56
C THR A 75 -9.30 10.47 -7.30
N THR A 76 -8.06 10.96 -7.35
CA THR A 76 -7.75 12.39 -7.24
C THR A 76 -7.58 12.99 -8.63
N PHE A 77 -8.16 14.16 -8.87
CA PHE A 77 -8.06 14.87 -10.14
C PHE A 77 -7.91 16.37 -9.91
N ARG A 78 -7.47 17.12 -10.93
CA ARG A 78 -7.31 18.57 -10.82
C ARG A 78 -8.68 19.29 -10.92
N PRO A 79 -8.88 20.43 -10.25
CA PRO A 79 -10.15 21.17 -10.32
C PRO A 79 -10.57 21.60 -11.73
N ASP A 80 -9.63 21.87 -12.63
CA ASP A 80 -9.91 22.21 -14.04
C ASP A 80 -10.41 21.00 -14.85
N GLN A 81 -10.16 19.78 -14.37
CA GLN A 81 -10.47 18.52 -15.05
C GLN A 81 -11.85 17.94 -14.68
N VAL A 82 -12.71 18.70 -14.00
CA VAL A 82 -14.03 18.23 -13.52
C VAL A 82 -14.90 17.69 -14.66
N ARG A 83 -14.89 18.35 -15.83
CA ARG A 83 -15.70 17.93 -16.99
C ARG A 83 -15.25 16.57 -17.52
N GLU A 84 -13.95 16.39 -17.75
CA GLU A 84 -13.37 15.14 -18.21
C GLU A 84 -13.57 14.03 -17.18
N HIS A 85 -13.40 14.36 -15.90
CA HIS A 85 -13.64 13.43 -14.80
C HIS A 85 -15.10 12.97 -14.73
N THR A 86 -16.07 13.85 -15.02
CA THR A 86 -17.48 13.49 -15.09
C THR A 86 -17.75 12.47 -16.20
N VAL A 87 -17.12 12.64 -17.37
CA VAL A 87 -17.22 11.67 -18.47
C VAL A 87 -16.63 10.32 -18.05
N HIS A 88 -15.49 10.31 -17.36
CA HIS A 88 -14.90 9.09 -16.79
C HIS A 88 -15.87 8.38 -15.82
N ILE A 89 -16.52 9.11 -14.90
CA ILE A 89 -17.48 8.52 -13.96
C ILE A 89 -18.65 7.87 -14.71
N LEU A 90 -19.17 8.51 -15.75
CA LEU A 90 -20.26 7.96 -16.57
C LEU A 90 -19.85 6.67 -17.31
N ALA A 91 -18.61 6.61 -17.79
CA ALA A 91 -18.06 5.43 -18.45
C ALA A 91 -17.74 4.27 -17.48
N CYS A 92 -17.28 4.59 -16.26
CA CYS A 92 -16.90 3.61 -15.25
C CYS A 92 -18.11 3.00 -14.50
N LYS A 93 -19.32 3.57 -14.67
CA LYS A 93 -20.58 3.08 -14.10
C LYS A 93 -21.28 1.99 -14.96
N LYS A 94 -20.59 1.39 -15.93
CA LYS A 94 -21.07 0.23 -16.70
C LYS A 94 -20.37 -1.05 -16.29
#